data_AF-A0AAW5EQP9-F1
#
_entry.id   AF-A0AAW5EQP9-F1
#
_cell.length_a   1.000
_cell.length_b   1.000
_cell.length_c   1.000
_cell.angle_alpha   90.00
_cell.angle_beta   90.00
_cell.angle_gamma   90.00
#
_symmetry.space_group_name_H-M   'P 1'
#
loop_
_entity.id
_entity.type
_entity.pdbx_description
1 polymer ?
#
loop_
_entity_poly.entity_id
_entity_poly.type
_entity_poly.pdbx_seq_one_letter_code
_entity_poly.pdbx_strand_id
1 'polypeptide(L)'
;MTGPAQQPALPSTTEDTASVPGWVEKSVNDIFAALPGAGPQLDALRDSYLDCLAGAGRGQDIDAEHDTCRLALLDQVTQGKLLDTATTQVLTQRLEVLEADITANL
;
A
#
# COMPACT_ATOMS: atom_id res chain seq x y z
N MET A 1 14.85 -8.71 56.27
CA MET A 1 13.70 -9.05 55.41
C MET A 1 13.55 -7.91 54.42
N THR A 2 14.01 -8.08 53.19
CA THR A 2 13.89 -7.06 52.14
C THR A 2 13.18 -7.74 50.98
N GLY A 3 11.90 -7.38 50.77
CA GLY A 3 11.08 -7.94 49.69
C GLY A 3 11.57 -7.48 48.32
N PRO A 4 11.28 -8.22 47.24
CA PRO A 4 11.74 -7.86 45.90
C PRO A 4 11.01 -6.61 45.40
N ALA A 5 11.76 -5.67 44.85
CA ALA A 5 11.20 -4.54 44.11
C ALA A 5 10.51 -5.06 42.86
N GLN A 6 9.18 -4.94 42.80
CA GLN A 6 8.42 -5.18 41.58
C GLN A 6 8.73 -4.05 40.60
N GLN A 7 9.56 -4.33 39.59
CA GLN A 7 9.66 -3.46 38.42
C GLN A 7 8.32 -3.46 37.69
N PRO A 8 7.79 -2.30 37.26
CA PRO A 8 6.62 -2.26 36.41
C PRO A 8 6.92 -2.99 35.10
N ALA A 9 6.09 -3.98 34.76
CA ALA A 9 6.08 -4.53 33.42
C ALA A 9 5.73 -3.39 32.46
N LEU A 10 6.68 -3.00 31.61
CA LEU A 10 6.39 -2.15 30.46
C LEU A 10 5.33 -2.88 29.63
N PRO A 11 4.20 -2.25 29.28
CA PRO A 11 3.28 -2.86 28.35
C PRO A 11 4.03 -3.02 27.02
N SER A 12 4.18 -4.26 26.54
CA SER A 12 4.54 -4.51 25.15
C SER A 12 3.42 -3.98 24.29
N THR A 13 3.53 -2.72 23.86
CA THR A 13 2.74 -2.19 22.76
C THR A 13 3.31 -2.80 21.49
N THR A 14 2.89 -4.04 21.18
CA THR A 14 2.77 -4.43 19.77
C THR A 14 1.47 -3.80 19.27
N GLU A 15 1.42 -2.46 19.26
CA GLU A 15 0.56 -1.78 18.30
C GLU A 15 1.26 -1.99 16.96
N ASP A 16 0.96 -3.15 16.35
CA ASP A 16 0.99 -3.31 14.91
C ASP A 16 0.11 -2.19 14.35
N THR A 17 0.71 -1.02 14.21
CA THR A 17 0.10 0.08 13.50
C THR A 17 -0.09 -0.48 12.12
N ALA A 18 -1.34 -0.70 11.71
CA ALA A 18 -1.68 -1.19 10.39
C ALA A 18 -0.76 -0.49 9.39
N SER A 19 0.10 -1.27 8.75
CA SER A 19 1.21 -0.76 7.95
C SER A 19 0.73 0.20 6.86
N VAL A 20 -0.52 0.05 6.46
CA VAL A 20 -1.28 0.96 5.60
C VAL A 20 -2.55 1.43 6.35
N PRO A 21 -2.87 2.74 6.40
CA PRO A 21 -4.14 3.21 6.95
C PRO A 21 -5.34 2.58 6.23
N GLY A 22 -6.39 2.19 6.96
CA GLY A 22 -7.54 1.49 6.35
C GLY A 22 -8.28 2.28 5.25
N TRP A 23 -8.10 3.61 5.18
CA TRP A 23 -8.63 4.41 4.08
C TRP A 23 -7.86 4.19 2.77
N VAL A 24 -6.56 3.91 2.84
CA VAL A 24 -5.71 3.64 1.66
C VAL A 24 -6.09 2.29 1.06
N GLU A 25 -6.26 1.27 1.90
CA GLU A 25 -6.70 -0.06 1.46
C GLU A 25 -8.03 0.04 0.69
N LYS A 26 -8.98 0.79 1.25
CA LYS A 26 -10.26 1.07 0.59
C LYS A 26 -10.07 1.78 -0.76
N SER A 27 -9.26 2.83 -0.81
CA SER A 27 -9.00 3.57 -2.05
C SER A 27 -8.39 2.69 -3.14
N VAL A 28 -7.42 1.84 -2.81
CA VAL A 28 -6.83 0.89 -3.77
C VAL A 28 -7.89 -0.10 -4.27
N ASN A 29 -8.68 -0.67 -3.36
CA ASN A 29 -9.77 -1.58 -3.72
C ASN A 29 -10.78 -0.93 -4.67
N ASP A 30 -11.17 0.32 -4.40
CA ASP A 30 -12.11 1.07 -5.22
C ASP A 30 -11.52 1.40 -6.62
N ILE A 31 -10.22 1.72 -6.70
CA ILE A 31 -9.51 1.94 -7.98
C ILE A 31 -9.55 0.67 -8.83
N PHE A 32 -9.22 -0.48 -8.26
CA PHE A 32 -9.16 -1.76 -8.98
C PHE A 32 -10.56 -2.28 -9.34
N ALA A 33 -11.55 -2.11 -8.48
CA ALA A 33 -12.94 -2.50 -8.76
C ALA A 33 -13.54 -1.74 -9.96
N ALA A 34 -13.02 -0.55 -10.28
CA ALA A 34 -13.45 0.25 -11.42
C ALA A 34 -12.75 -0.14 -12.75
N LEU A 35 -11.78 -1.06 -12.74
CA LEU A 35 -11.07 -1.47 -13.94
C LEU A 35 -11.91 -2.45 -14.78
N PRO A 36 -11.92 -2.31 -16.12
CA PRO A 36 -12.45 -3.36 -16.99
C PRO A 36 -11.58 -4.62 -16.89
N GLY A 37 -12.22 -5.79 -16.96
CA GLY A 37 -11.47 -7.06 -16.95
C GLY A 37 -11.00 -7.52 -15.57
N ALA A 38 -11.72 -7.14 -14.50
CA ALA A 38 -11.49 -7.66 -13.16
C ALA A 38 -11.34 -9.20 -13.19
N GLY A 39 -10.29 -9.69 -12.53
CA GLY A 39 -9.91 -11.09 -12.56
C GLY A 39 -8.76 -11.39 -11.61
N PRO A 40 -8.51 -12.68 -11.33
CA PRO A 40 -7.65 -13.12 -10.23
C PRO A 40 -6.21 -12.61 -10.34
N GLN A 41 -5.74 -12.32 -11.54
CA GLN A 41 -4.39 -11.77 -11.75
C GLN A 41 -4.31 -10.29 -11.36
N LEU A 42 -5.33 -9.48 -11.67
CA LEU A 42 -5.38 -8.09 -11.21
C LEU A 42 -5.61 -8.01 -9.71
N ASP A 43 -6.39 -8.93 -9.12
CA ASP A 43 -6.55 -9.02 -7.67
C ASP A 43 -5.23 -9.34 -6.97
N ALA A 44 -4.45 -10.30 -7.50
CA ALA A 44 -3.14 -10.61 -6.95
C ALA A 44 -2.15 -9.44 -7.04
N LEU A 45 -2.21 -8.67 -8.14
CA LEU A 45 -1.38 -7.47 -8.30
C LEU A 45 -1.82 -6.33 -7.36
N ARG A 46 -3.12 -6.17 -7.13
CA ARG A 46 -3.66 -5.24 -6.14
C ARG A 46 -3.15 -5.56 -4.74
N ASP A 47 -3.26 -6.84 -4.35
CA ASP A 47 -2.85 -7.29 -3.02
C ASP A 47 -1.33 -7.13 -2.85
N SER A 48 -0.54 -7.47 -3.88
CA SER A 48 0.91 -7.22 -3.88
C SER A 48 1.27 -5.73 -3.80
N TYR A 49 0.47 -4.84 -4.38
CA TYR A 49 0.67 -3.40 -4.28
C TYR A 49 0.36 -2.90 -2.86
N LEU A 50 -0.72 -3.37 -2.23
CA LEU A 50 -1.03 -3.08 -0.83
C LEU A 50 0.05 -3.56 0.14
N ASP A 51 0.57 -4.77 -0.09
CA ASP A 51 1.69 -5.32 0.69
C ASP A 51 2.97 -4.49 0.50
N CYS A 52 3.22 -3.99 -0.71
CA CYS A 52 4.35 -3.10 -0.98
C CYS A 52 4.20 -1.77 -0.24
N LEU A 53 3.02 -1.15 -0.27
CA LEU A 53 2.72 0.08 0.49
C LEU A 53 2.83 -0.15 2.00
N ALA A 54 2.48 -1.34 2.49
CA ALA A 54 2.67 -1.72 3.90
C ALA A 54 4.16 -1.87 4.27
N GLY A 55 4.96 -2.34 3.32
CA GLY A 55 6.41 -2.47 3.50
C GLY A 55 7.16 -1.15 3.36
N ALA A 56 6.60 -0.17 2.63
CA ALA A 56 7.15 1.17 2.50
C ALA A 56 7.13 1.85 3.87
N GLY A 57 8.32 2.12 4.40
CA GLY A 57 8.48 2.72 5.72
C GLY A 57 7.97 4.16 5.74
N ARG A 58 7.76 4.72 6.95
CA ARG A 58 7.41 6.14 7.13
C ARG A 58 8.63 7.07 7.11
N GLY A 59 9.63 6.71 6.31
CA GLY A 59 10.92 7.41 6.23
C GLY A 59 10.85 8.72 5.45
N GLN A 60 11.99 9.42 5.36
CA GLN A 60 12.09 10.67 4.57
C GLN A 60 11.86 10.45 3.07
N ASP A 61 11.98 9.21 2.59
CA ASP A 61 11.89 8.84 1.17
C ASP A 61 10.59 8.07 0.84
N ILE A 62 9.54 8.22 1.64
CA ILE A 62 8.26 7.49 1.46
C ILE A 62 7.66 7.68 0.05
N ASP A 63 7.82 8.86 -0.54
CA ASP A 63 7.38 9.13 -1.92
C ASP A 63 8.10 8.24 -2.94
N ALA A 64 9.41 8.01 -2.75
CA ALA A 64 10.21 7.18 -3.65
C ALA A 64 9.91 5.68 -3.46
N GLU A 65 9.60 5.26 -2.23
CA GLU A 65 9.19 3.88 -1.94
C GLU A 65 7.81 3.58 -2.55
N HIS A 66 6.84 4.50 -2.41
CA HIS A 66 5.55 4.38 -3.07
C HIS A 66 5.67 4.36 -4.60
N ASP A 67 6.46 5.28 -5.18
CA ASP A 67 6.73 5.31 -6.62
C ASP A 67 7.28 3.97 -7.12
N THR A 68 8.20 3.37 -6.36
CA THR A 68 8.75 2.04 -6.67
C THR A 68 7.66 0.96 -6.68
N CYS A 69 6.76 0.96 -5.69
CA CYS A 69 5.62 0.04 -5.62
C CYS A 69 4.70 0.18 -6.85
N ARG A 70 4.36 1.41 -7.22
CA ARG A 70 3.48 1.69 -8.37
C ARG A 70 4.13 1.33 -9.69
N LEU A 71 5.41 1.64 -9.88
CA LEU A 71 6.14 1.27 -11.10
C LEU A 71 6.24 -0.25 -11.25
N ALA A 72 6.51 -0.99 -10.17
CA ALA A 72 6.55 -2.46 -10.18
C ALA A 72 5.18 -3.08 -10.52
N LEU A 73 4.08 -2.48 -10.03
CA LEU A 73 2.72 -2.87 -10.40
C LEU A 73 2.46 -2.63 -11.90
N LEU A 74 2.76 -1.43 -12.40
CA LEU A 74 2.48 -1.03 -13.78
C LEU A 74 3.32 -1.80 -14.81
N ASP A 75 4.56 -2.16 -14.47
CA ASP A 75 5.39 -3.03 -15.27
C ASP A 75 4.75 -4.42 -15.44
N GLN A 76 4.25 -5.02 -14.34
CA GLN A 76 3.56 -6.31 -14.41
C GLN A 76 2.24 -6.25 -15.19
N VAL A 77 1.46 -5.18 -15.04
CA VAL A 77 0.24 -4.95 -15.84
C VAL A 77 0.58 -4.90 -17.34
N THR A 78 1.65 -4.18 -17.69
CA THR A 78 2.09 -3.98 -19.08
C THR A 78 2.65 -5.28 -19.68
N GLN A 79 3.52 -5.97 -18.96
CA GLN A 79 4.12 -7.24 -19.41
C GLN A 79 3.07 -8.33 -19.55
N GLY A 80 2.12 -8.41 -18.62
CA GLY A 80 1.00 -9.33 -18.65
C GLY A 80 -0.07 -8.98 -19.69
N LYS A 81 -0.01 -7.79 -20.30
CA LYS A 81 -1.05 -7.25 -21.20
C LYS A 81 -2.44 -7.34 -20.57
N LEU A 82 -2.53 -7.06 -19.27
CA LEU A 82 -3.75 -7.26 -18.49
C LEU A 82 -4.81 -6.20 -18.78
N LEU A 83 -4.35 -5.00 -19.15
CA LEU A 83 -5.18 -3.86 -19.48
C LEU A 83 -4.73 -3.29 -20.83
N ASP A 84 -5.64 -2.61 -21.53
CA ASP A 84 -5.25 -1.82 -22.69
C ASP A 84 -4.46 -0.56 -22.26
N THR A 85 -3.81 0.10 -23.22
CA THR A 85 -2.97 1.26 -22.97
C THR A 85 -3.74 2.40 -22.30
N ALA A 86 -4.99 2.65 -22.73
CA ALA A 86 -5.79 3.75 -22.19
C ALA A 86 -6.16 3.49 -20.72
N THR A 87 -6.56 2.28 -20.40
CA THR A 87 -6.91 1.85 -19.05
C THR A 87 -5.68 1.83 -18.15
N THR A 88 -4.53 1.40 -18.67
CA THR A 88 -3.25 1.45 -17.92
C THR A 88 -2.89 2.89 -17.56
N GLN A 89 -3.03 3.84 -18.49
CA GLN A 89 -2.77 5.26 -18.20
C GLN A 89 -3.73 5.84 -17.15
N VAL A 90 -5.01 5.43 -17.16
CA VAL A 90 -5.98 5.84 -16.13
C VAL A 90 -5.62 5.25 -14.77
N LEU A 91 -5.21 3.98 -14.72
CA LEU A 91 -4.72 3.35 -13.50
C LEU A 91 -3.50 4.09 -12.94
N THR A 92 -2.51 4.39 -13.78
CA THR A 92 -1.31 5.16 -13.39
C THR A 92 -1.69 6.48 -12.72
N GLN A 93 -2.54 7.30 -13.35
CA GLN A 93 -2.95 8.59 -12.81
C GLN A 93 -3.70 8.47 -11.48
N ARG A 94 -4.59 7.47 -11.35
CA ARG A 94 -5.34 7.26 -10.10
C ARG A 94 -4.42 6.86 -8.94
N LEU A 95 -3.42 6.03 -9.22
CA LEU A 95 -2.44 5.63 -8.21
C LEU A 95 -1.53 6.79 -7.82
N GLU A 96 -1.08 7.62 -8.77
CA GLU A 96 -0.30 8.83 -8.48
C GLU A 96 -1.06 9.82 -7.59
N VAL A 97 -2.36 10.02 -7.85
CA VAL A 97 -3.22 10.87 -7.01
C VAL A 97 -3.36 10.27 -5.61
N LEU A 98 -3.58 8.95 -5.51
CA LEU A 98 -3.67 8.28 -4.21
C LEU A 98 -2.37 8.42 -3.42
N GLU A 99 -1.21 8.22 -4.05
CA GLU A 99 0.09 8.37 -3.38
C GLU A 99 0.30 9.79 -2.87
N ALA A 100 -0.03 10.81 -3.67
CA ALA A 100 0.01 12.20 -3.23
C ALA A 100 -0.92 12.45 -2.03
N ASP A 101 -2.12 11.86 -2.04
CA ASP A 101 -3.06 11.94 -0.91
C ASP A 101 -2.51 11.22 0.33
N ILE A 102 -1.81 10.09 0.18
CA ILE A 102 -1.16 9.39 1.30
C ILE A 102 -0.14 10.33 1.93
N THR A 103 0.80 10.84 1.14
CA THR A 103 1.86 11.72 1.63
C THR A 103 1.31 12.98 2.30
N ALA A 104 0.21 13.54 1.79
CA ALA A 104 -0.43 14.71 2.38
C ALA A 104 -1.13 14.43 3.74
N ASN A 105 -1.42 13.17 4.06
CA ASN A 105 -2.13 12.73 5.26
C ASN A 105 -1.25 11.95 6.26
N LEU A 106 0.07 11.95 6.07
CA LEU A 106 1.07 11.46 7.05
C LEU A 106 1.42 12.53 8.08
#